data_AF-A0AA38VF64-F1
#
_entry.id   AF-A0AA38VF64-F1
#
_cell.length_a   1.000
_cell.length_b   1.000
_cell.length_c   1.000
_cell.angle_alpha   90.00
_cell.angle_beta   90.00
_cell.angle_gamma   90.00
#
_symmetry.space_group_name_H-M   'P 1'
#
loop_
_entity.id
_entity.type
_entity.pdbx_description
1 polymer ?
#
loop_
_entity_poly.entity_id
_entity_poly.type
_entity_poly.pdbx_seq_one_letter_code
_entity_poly.pdbx_strand_id
1 'polypeptide(L)'
;MFSQTRFINPPLIIHLVAALLAPAKYVSGRFSSSATTNLAVYWGQNSFNQATSQRRLADYCKDIEINVCHPLPVRYDSSHAFQIIPLAFLVTIRNPTVNFANAGDNCTVITGSTLLSCPQLEEDIMACQGTYGKTIMLSIGGSTYAEGGFPSDAAAIAAAESIWAAFGPVQPAGGYSRPFGTSVVDGFDLDFESPVQNMVPFVERLRVLMDAAMTSGGKAYYLSAAPQCPFPDIANNDLLTSNISFDFISVQFYNNFCGVASFDTVAGTPSAFNFDEWDRWAQTSANPRTKILLGILANTGAGRGYVPSSALGPILSYCRQFSSFGGVMMWDMSQLHENAPFLGDVATELRQESPSGQSSTAAGPAIPTRQLGFMRVCGTVYSRSATT
;
A
#
# COMPACT_ATOMS: atom_id res chain seq x y z
N MET A 1 53.02 25.05 69.12
CA MET A 1 51.76 25.53 69.73
C MET A 1 51.10 26.47 68.72
N PHE A 2 50.17 25.99 67.90
CA PHE A 2 49.16 26.73 67.12
C PHE A 2 48.25 25.65 66.52
N SER A 3 47.14 25.34 67.19
CA SER A 3 45.78 25.83 66.94
C SER A 3 45.21 25.35 65.61
N GLN A 4 44.19 24.48 65.74
CA GLN A 4 43.41 23.88 64.67
C GLN A 4 42.59 24.93 63.92
N THR A 5 42.51 24.78 62.59
CA THR A 5 41.39 25.33 61.79
C THR A 5 40.90 24.22 60.87
N ARG A 6 39.67 23.73 61.13
CA ARG A 6 38.97 22.78 60.28
C ARG A 6 38.52 23.48 59.00
N PHE A 7 38.92 22.97 57.84
CA PHE A 7 38.27 23.27 56.56
C PHE A 7 37.28 22.16 56.24
N ILE A 8 36.01 22.53 56.11
CA ILE A 8 34.91 21.70 55.64
C ILE A 8 34.87 21.86 54.11
N ASN A 9 35.04 20.76 53.37
CA ASN A 9 34.84 20.75 51.91
C ASN A 9 33.34 20.83 51.59
N PRO A 10 32.93 21.57 50.54
CA PRO A 10 31.54 21.60 50.11
C PRO A 10 31.16 20.29 49.38
N PRO A 11 29.86 19.90 49.37
CA PRO A 11 29.41 18.71 48.68
C PRO A 11 29.46 18.89 47.15
N LEU A 12 30.01 17.87 46.48
CA LEU A 12 30.05 17.74 45.03
C LEU A 12 28.63 17.45 44.52
N ILE A 13 27.97 18.44 43.90
CA ILE A 13 26.70 18.24 43.21
C ILE A 13 26.99 17.61 41.85
N ILE A 14 26.80 16.29 41.74
CA ILE A 14 26.82 15.57 40.47
C ILE A 14 25.44 15.76 39.84
N HIS A 15 25.33 16.60 38.81
CA HIS A 15 24.15 16.64 37.96
C HIS A 15 24.15 15.40 37.04
N LEU A 16 23.40 14.37 37.43
CA LEU A 16 23.02 13.29 36.53
C LEU A 16 22.02 13.85 35.51
N VAL A 17 22.49 14.20 34.32
CA VAL A 17 21.61 14.43 33.17
C VAL A 17 21.24 13.05 32.64
N ALA A 18 20.12 12.51 33.12
CA ALA A 18 19.49 11.36 32.50
C ALA A 18 18.88 11.84 31.16
N ALA A 19 19.61 11.64 30.07
CA ALA A 19 19.05 11.77 28.74
C ALA A 19 17.97 10.69 28.56
N LEU A 20 16.70 11.06 28.72
CA LEU A 20 15.60 10.27 28.20
C LEU A 20 15.73 10.21 26.68
N LEU A 21 16.39 9.18 26.17
CA LEU A 21 16.19 8.74 24.80
C LEU A 21 14.75 8.23 24.72
N ALA A 22 13.84 9.10 24.29
CA ALA A 22 12.57 8.64 23.78
C ALA A 22 12.89 7.67 22.63
N PRO A 23 12.39 6.42 22.63
CA PRO A 23 12.55 5.56 21.47
C PRO A 23 11.88 6.29 20.32
N ALA A 24 12.67 6.63 19.29
CA ALA A 24 12.11 7.03 18.02
C ALA A 24 11.15 5.91 17.62
N LYS A 25 9.85 6.19 17.62
CA LYS A 25 8.86 5.28 17.06
C LYS A 25 9.16 5.22 15.57
N TYR A 26 10.04 4.31 15.17
CA TYR A 26 10.11 3.88 13.78
C TYR A 26 8.71 3.36 13.46
N VAL A 27 7.94 4.15 12.71
CA VAL A 27 6.77 3.63 12.03
C VAL A 27 7.31 2.50 11.16
N SER A 28 6.91 1.27 11.45
CA SER A 28 7.33 0.12 10.66
C SER A 28 6.93 0.38 9.21
N GLY A 29 7.89 0.37 8.29
CA GLY A 29 7.62 0.50 6.84
C GLY A 29 6.83 -0.67 6.24
N ARG A 30 6.31 -1.57 7.07
CA ARG A 30 5.62 -2.82 6.71
C ARG A 30 4.12 -2.70 6.96
N PHE A 31 3.36 -3.61 6.35
CA PHE A 31 1.96 -3.82 6.71
C PHE A 31 1.80 -4.01 8.22
N SER A 32 0.74 -3.42 8.77
CA SER A 32 0.32 -3.57 10.15
C SER A 32 -1.17 -3.89 10.22
N SER A 33 -1.50 -5.09 10.69
CA SER A 33 -2.88 -5.53 10.87
C SER A 33 -3.64 -4.76 11.97
N SER A 34 -2.95 -3.98 12.80
CA SER A 34 -3.59 -3.10 13.78
C SER A 34 -3.70 -1.64 13.32
N ALA A 35 -3.12 -1.30 12.17
CA ALA A 35 -3.17 0.06 11.63
C ALA A 35 -4.38 0.26 10.73
N THR A 36 -4.91 1.49 10.74
CA THR A 36 -5.90 2.00 9.78
C THR A 36 -5.24 2.89 8.71
N THR A 37 -3.91 2.98 8.75
CA THR A 37 -3.11 3.89 7.94
C THR A 37 -2.20 3.15 6.96
N ASN A 38 -2.47 1.87 6.68
CA ASN A 38 -1.70 1.15 5.68
C ASN A 38 -1.93 1.78 4.30
N LEU A 39 -0.86 1.96 3.56
CA LEU A 39 -0.90 2.44 2.18
C LEU A 39 -0.24 1.39 1.28
N ALA A 40 -1.00 0.92 0.30
CA ALA A 40 -0.54 -0.01 -0.74
C ALA A 40 -0.58 0.69 -2.10
N VAL A 41 0.44 0.48 -2.93
CA VAL A 41 0.45 1.01 -4.31
C VAL A 41 0.98 -0.08 -5.23
N TYR A 42 0.20 -0.43 -6.26
CA TYR A 42 0.63 -1.40 -7.27
C TYR A 42 1.79 -0.85 -8.10
N TRP A 43 2.73 -1.72 -8.47
CA TRP A 43 3.85 -1.40 -9.35
C TRP A 43 4.03 -2.49 -10.41
N GLY A 44 4.39 -2.11 -11.63
CA GLY A 44 4.87 -3.07 -12.64
C GLY A 44 4.16 -2.95 -13.99
N GLN A 45 2.96 -2.37 -14.08
CA GLN A 45 2.22 -2.31 -15.35
C GLN A 45 2.40 -1.03 -16.16
N ASN A 46 3.07 -0.02 -15.60
CA ASN A 46 3.21 1.29 -16.23
C ASN A 46 1.87 1.81 -16.80
N SER A 47 0.78 1.79 -16.02
CA SER A 47 -0.55 2.12 -16.54
C SER A 47 -0.71 3.55 -17.08
N PHE A 48 0.20 4.48 -16.75
CA PHE A 48 0.26 5.80 -17.39
C PHE A 48 0.75 5.75 -18.85
N ASN A 49 1.43 4.66 -19.22
CA ASN A 49 1.83 4.32 -20.59
C ASN A 49 2.74 5.36 -21.26
N GLN A 50 3.73 5.86 -20.52
CA GLN A 50 4.84 6.64 -21.07
C GLN A 50 6.18 5.96 -20.75
N ALA A 51 7.20 6.23 -21.57
CA ALA A 51 8.50 5.57 -21.43
C ALA A 51 9.18 5.82 -20.07
N THR A 52 8.88 6.95 -19.43
CA THR A 52 9.52 7.40 -18.19
C THR A 52 8.59 7.41 -16.97
N SER A 53 7.32 7.03 -17.12
CA SER A 53 6.34 7.09 -16.03
C SER A 53 6.49 5.96 -15.02
N GLN A 54 6.96 4.78 -15.44
CA GLN A 54 7.38 3.71 -14.54
C GLN A 54 8.90 3.66 -14.44
N ARG A 55 9.41 3.98 -13.25
CA ARG A 55 10.82 3.87 -12.87
C ARG A 55 11.12 2.50 -12.26
N ARG A 56 12.40 2.23 -11.97
CA ARG A 56 12.80 1.02 -11.25
C ARG A 56 12.15 1.01 -9.85
N LEU A 57 11.88 -0.17 -9.32
CA LEU A 57 11.15 -0.36 -8.07
C LEU A 57 11.85 0.34 -6.89
N ALA A 58 13.19 0.25 -6.81
CA ALA A 58 13.93 0.87 -5.70
C ALA A 58 13.81 2.39 -5.64
N ASP A 59 13.55 3.07 -6.76
CA ASP A 59 13.37 4.53 -6.77
C ASP A 59 12.14 4.92 -5.94
N TYR A 60 11.05 4.16 -6.05
CA TYR A 60 9.84 4.39 -5.26
C TYR A 60 10.01 3.98 -3.80
N CYS A 61 10.82 2.95 -3.52
CA CYS A 61 11.07 2.50 -2.15
C CYS A 61 11.94 3.46 -1.36
N LYS A 62 12.96 4.04 -2.01
CA LYS A 62 13.93 4.94 -1.39
C LYS A 62 13.28 6.18 -0.83
N ASP A 63 12.54 6.85 -1.69
CA ASP A 63 11.71 8.00 -1.40
C ASP A 63 10.93 8.31 -2.66
N ILE A 64 9.63 8.45 -2.53
CA ILE A 64 8.94 9.42 -3.37
C ILE A 64 9.37 10.80 -2.84
N GLU A 65 10.58 11.24 -3.16
CA GLU A 65 10.76 12.65 -3.49
C GLU A 65 10.07 12.79 -4.84
N ILE A 66 8.75 12.95 -4.80
CA ILE A 66 8.07 13.62 -5.89
C ILE A 66 8.73 14.99 -5.92
N ASN A 67 9.63 15.16 -6.89
CA ASN A 67 10.23 16.45 -7.20
C ASN A 67 9.09 17.37 -7.60
N VAL A 68 8.53 18.06 -6.60
CA VAL A 68 7.54 19.08 -6.84
C VAL A 68 8.30 20.18 -7.57
N CYS A 69 8.09 20.31 -8.89
CA CYS A 69 8.32 21.56 -9.60
C CYS A 69 7.29 22.59 -9.11
N HIS A 70 7.33 22.95 -7.82
CA HIS A 70 6.55 24.01 -7.23
C HIS A 70 7.52 24.98 -6.53
N PRO A 71 7.44 26.29 -6.81
CA PRO A 71 8.40 27.28 -6.34
C PRO A 71 8.28 27.62 -4.84
N LEU A 72 7.73 26.74 -4.01
CA LEU A 72 7.64 26.94 -2.56
C LEU A 72 8.13 25.70 -1.81
N PRO A 73 8.97 25.88 -0.77
CA PRO A 73 9.53 24.77 0.00
C PRO A 73 8.49 24.26 0.99
N VAL A 74 7.55 23.44 0.53
CA VAL A 74 6.83 22.53 1.42
C VAL A 74 7.60 21.22 1.40
N ARG A 75 8.48 21.04 2.40
CA ARG A 75 9.10 19.73 2.66
C ARG A 75 8.01 18.82 3.24
N TYR A 76 7.23 18.20 2.37
CA TYR A 76 6.43 17.04 2.78
C TYR A 76 7.38 15.85 2.85
N ASP A 77 7.58 15.32 4.05
CA ASP A 77 8.31 14.08 4.24
C ASP A 77 7.41 12.91 3.79
N SER A 78 7.37 12.67 2.48
CA SER A 78 6.72 11.50 1.85
C SER A 78 7.58 10.24 1.94
N SER A 79 8.75 10.32 2.58
CA SER A 79 9.51 9.12 2.92
C SER A 79 8.59 8.19 3.71
N HIS A 80 8.49 6.94 3.27
CA HIS A 80 7.66 5.93 3.94
C HIS A 80 6.13 6.10 3.86
N ALA A 81 5.59 6.95 2.98
CA ALA A 81 4.15 7.16 2.88
C ALA A 81 3.35 5.86 2.65
N PHE A 82 3.83 4.96 1.78
CA PHE A 82 3.24 3.62 1.58
C PHE A 82 4.16 2.50 2.08
N GLN A 83 3.55 1.40 2.53
CA GLN A 83 4.20 0.27 3.19
C GLN A 83 4.16 -1.01 2.35
N ILE A 84 3.21 -1.12 1.42
CA ILE A 84 2.92 -2.35 0.67
C ILE A 84 3.05 -2.08 -0.82
N ILE A 85 3.75 -2.97 -1.53
CA ILE A 85 3.92 -2.92 -2.98
C ILE A 85 3.58 -4.29 -3.56
N PRO A 86 2.37 -4.47 -4.11
CA PRO A 86 2.07 -5.59 -4.97
C PRO A 86 2.75 -5.41 -6.34
N LEU A 87 3.58 -6.38 -6.72
CA LEU A 87 4.26 -6.46 -8.01
C LEU A 87 3.30 -7.07 -9.03
N ALA A 88 2.79 -6.24 -9.93
CA ALA A 88 1.84 -6.59 -10.97
C ALA A 88 2.58 -6.87 -12.29
N PHE A 89 2.61 -8.10 -12.83
CA PHE A 89 1.92 -9.32 -12.37
C PHE A 89 2.67 -10.61 -12.71
N LEU A 90 2.36 -11.68 -11.97
CA LEU A 90 2.38 -13.05 -12.47
C LEU A 90 1.10 -13.29 -13.30
N VAL A 91 1.22 -13.25 -14.63
CA VAL A 91 0.08 -13.29 -15.57
C VAL A 91 -0.34 -14.70 -15.99
N THR A 92 0.53 -15.69 -15.76
CA THR A 92 0.22 -17.12 -15.89
C THR A 92 0.88 -17.89 -14.76
N ILE A 93 0.20 -18.91 -14.26
CA ILE A 93 0.57 -19.73 -13.11
C ILE A 93 1.01 -21.13 -13.53
N ARG A 94 0.28 -21.81 -14.43
CA ARG A 94 0.63 -23.21 -14.80
C ARG A 94 1.95 -23.30 -15.54
N ASN A 95 2.22 -22.29 -16.37
CA ASN A 95 3.53 -22.05 -16.96
C ASN A 95 3.97 -20.64 -16.56
N PRO A 96 4.64 -20.48 -15.40
CA PRO A 96 4.86 -19.20 -14.78
C PRO A 96 5.44 -18.17 -15.76
N THR A 97 4.75 -17.04 -15.91
CA THR A 97 5.21 -15.90 -16.71
C THR A 97 4.87 -14.63 -15.95
N VAL A 98 5.87 -13.75 -15.84
CA VAL A 98 5.70 -12.43 -15.26
C VAL A 98 5.66 -11.38 -16.35
N ASN A 99 4.90 -10.31 -16.12
CA ASN A 99 4.91 -9.11 -16.95
C ASN A 99 5.05 -7.90 -16.04
N PHE A 100 6.15 -7.16 -16.16
CA PHE A 100 6.40 -5.91 -15.44
C PHE A 100 6.64 -4.75 -16.40
N ALA A 101 5.95 -4.76 -17.55
CA ALA A 101 6.04 -3.74 -18.59
C ALA A 101 7.51 -3.42 -18.95
N ASN A 102 7.88 -2.13 -18.98
CA ASN A 102 9.22 -1.67 -19.30
C ASN A 102 10.31 -2.14 -18.31
N ALA A 103 9.96 -2.57 -17.09
CA ALA A 103 10.95 -3.16 -16.19
C ALA A 103 11.37 -4.57 -16.66
N GLY A 104 10.52 -5.23 -17.46
CA GLY A 104 10.82 -6.49 -18.14
C GLY A 104 11.92 -6.37 -19.19
N ASP A 105 12.15 -5.18 -19.75
CA ASP A 105 13.19 -4.93 -20.76
C ASP A 105 14.61 -5.16 -20.21
N ASN A 106 14.75 -5.10 -18.88
CA ASN A 106 16.01 -5.36 -18.17
C ASN A 106 16.15 -6.84 -17.75
N CYS A 107 15.23 -7.71 -18.15
CA CYS A 107 15.26 -9.12 -17.83
C CYS A 107 15.68 -9.98 -19.03
N THR A 108 16.24 -11.16 -18.76
CA THR A 108 16.65 -12.13 -19.80
C THR A 108 15.99 -13.48 -19.56
N VAL A 109 15.68 -14.23 -20.61
CA VAL A 109 15.03 -15.55 -20.48
C VAL A 109 15.94 -16.52 -19.74
N ILE A 110 15.41 -17.21 -18.72
CA ILE A 110 16.11 -18.31 -18.04
C ILE A 110 16.13 -19.51 -18.98
N THR A 111 17.32 -20.05 -19.26
CA THR A 111 17.47 -21.20 -20.17
C THR A 111 16.59 -22.38 -19.72
N GLY A 112 15.70 -22.82 -20.61
CA GLY A 112 14.78 -23.95 -20.34
C GLY A 112 13.49 -23.57 -19.61
N SER A 113 13.16 -22.29 -19.48
CA SER A 113 11.93 -21.80 -18.84
C SER A 113 11.28 -20.66 -19.64
N THR A 114 10.00 -20.37 -19.37
CA THR A 114 9.34 -19.13 -19.79
C THR A 114 9.56 -17.97 -18.82
N LEU A 115 10.19 -18.23 -17.68
CA LEU A 115 10.52 -17.23 -16.70
C LEU A 115 11.71 -16.37 -17.14
N LEU A 116 11.68 -15.12 -16.68
CA LEU A 116 12.72 -14.13 -16.92
C LEU A 116 13.61 -14.00 -15.68
N SER A 117 14.92 -13.99 -15.86
CA SER A 117 15.90 -13.56 -14.88
C SER A 117 15.94 -12.03 -14.88
N CYS A 118 15.57 -11.43 -13.75
CA CYS A 118 15.47 -9.98 -13.57
C CYS A 118 16.41 -9.50 -12.46
N PRO A 119 17.74 -9.38 -12.69
CA PRO A 119 18.70 -9.01 -11.65
C PRO A 119 18.44 -7.64 -11.03
N GLN A 120 17.94 -6.68 -11.81
CA GLN A 120 17.57 -5.36 -11.28
C GLN A 120 16.39 -5.45 -10.30
N LEU A 121 15.39 -6.30 -10.58
CA LEU A 121 14.29 -6.52 -9.65
C LEU A 121 14.73 -7.30 -8.41
N GLU A 122 15.62 -8.27 -8.55
CA GLU A 122 16.25 -8.94 -7.40
C GLU A 122 16.90 -7.92 -6.46
N GLU A 123 17.75 -7.04 -6.99
CA GLU A 123 18.39 -5.96 -6.23
C GLU A 123 17.35 -5.04 -5.57
N ASP A 124 16.35 -4.59 -6.33
CA ASP A 124 15.35 -3.64 -5.87
C ASP A 124 14.48 -4.23 -4.75
N ILE A 125 14.03 -5.47 -4.89
CA ILE A 125 13.22 -6.16 -3.86
C ILE A 125 14.01 -6.23 -2.55
N MET A 126 15.29 -6.63 -2.61
CA MET A 126 16.14 -6.69 -1.42
C MET A 126 16.36 -5.31 -0.79
N ALA A 127 16.57 -4.26 -1.61
CA ALA A 127 16.71 -2.89 -1.11
C ALA A 127 15.42 -2.38 -0.47
N CYS A 128 14.27 -2.58 -1.11
CA CYS A 128 12.95 -2.22 -0.58
C CYS A 128 12.68 -2.88 0.77
N GLN A 129 12.95 -4.18 0.90
CA GLN A 129 12.70 -4.95 2.12
C GLN A 129 13.71 -4.65 3.23
N GLY A 130 15.01 -4.65 2.90
CA GLY A 130 16.10 -4.58 3.86
C GLY A 130 16.46 -3.16 4.29
N THR A 131 16.44 -2.20 3.36
CA THR A 131 16.81 -0.81 3.62
C THR A 131 15.60 0.04 4.00
N TYR A 132 14.50 -0.12 3.26
CA TYR A 132 13.32 0.76 3.39
C TYR A 132 12.14 0.12 4.12
N GLY A 133 12.30 -1.14 4.53
CA GLY A 133 11.32 -1.88 5.32
C GLY A 133 9.99 -2.12 4.61
N LYS A 134 9.90 -2.03 3.28
CA LYS A 134 8.66 -2.25 2.52
C LYS A 134 8.23 -3.71 2.54
N THR A 135 6.92 -3.93 2.43
CA THR A 135 6.33 -5.25 2.16
C THR A 135 6.15 -5.40 0.66
N ILE A 136 6.85 -6.35 0.05
CA ILE A 136 6.81 -6.63 -1.39
C ILE A 136 6.05 -7.93 -1.65
N MET A 137 4.92 -7.87 -2.33
CA MET A 137 4.09 -9.04 -2.62
C MET A 137 4.07 -9.31 -4.12
N LEU A 138 4.00 -10.56 -4.55
CA LEU A 138 3.76 -10.87 -5.96
C LEU A 138 2.25 -10.90 -6.20
N SER A 139 1.75 -10.03 -7.08
CA SER A 139 0.35 -10.06 -7.48
C SER A 139 0.14 -11.04 -8.64
N ILE A 140 -0.86 -11.92 -8.49
CA ILE A 140 -1.19 -13.01 -9.39
C ILE A 140 -2.53 -12.69 -10.04
N GLY A 141 -2.58 -12.69 -11.37
CA GLY A 141 -3.78 -12.36 -12.12
C GLY A 141 -3.59 -11.10 -12.97
N GLY A 142 -4.41 -10.08 -12.67
CA GLY A 142 -4.62 -8.88 -13.45
C GLY A 142 -5.51 -9.12 -14.68
N SER A 143 -5.95 -8.03 -15.31
CA SER A 143 -6.84 -8.03 -16.48
C SER A 143 -6.39 -8.86 -17.69
N THR A 144 -5.13 -9.29 -17.76
CA THR A 144 -4.59 -10.11 -18.86
C THR A 144 -4.50 -11.60 -18.53
N TYR A 145 -4.82 -12.01 -17.29
CA TYR A 145 -4.84 -13.42 -16.91
C TYR A 145 -5.92 -14.19 -17.67
N ALA A 146 -5.52 -15.26 -18.35
CA ALA A 146 -6.38 -15.98 -19.28
C ALA A 146 -6.46 -17.50 -19.03
N GLU A 147 -5.79 -18.03 -17.99
CA GLU A 147 -5.73 -19.48 -17.80
C GLU A 147 -7.02 -20.08 -17.24
N GLY A 148 -7.89 -19.26 -16.64
CA GLY A 148 -9.17 -19.71 -16.10
C GLY A 148 -9.07 -20.67 -14.92
N GLY A 149 -7.87 -20.90 -14.36
CA GLY A 149 -7.64 -21.77 -13.21
C GLY A 149 -7.02 -23.12 -13.56
N PHE A 150 -7.40 -24.17 -12.82
CA PHE A 150 -6.76 -25.49 -12.90
C PHE A 150 -7.73 -26.62 -13.24
N PRO A 151 -7.27 -27.67 -13.95
CA PRO A 151 -8.12 -28.81 -14.30
C PRO A 151 -8.43 -29.74 -13.13
N SER A 152 -7.67 -29.66 -12.03
CA SER A 152 -7.88 -30.45 -10.81
C SER A 152 -7.19 -29.83 -9.61
N ASP A 153 -7.61 -30.21 -8.40
CA ASP A 153 -6.98 -29.80 -7.14
C ASP A 153 -5.50 -30.19 -7.10
N ALA A 154 -5.16 -31.38 -7.60
CA ALA A 154 -3.76 -31.84 -7.65
C ALA A 154 -2.89 -30.93 -8.54
N ALA A 155 -3.41 -30.48 -9.68
CA ALA A 155 -2.72 -29.53 -10.54
C ALA A 155 -2.58 -28.15 -9.87
N ALA A 156 -3.62 -27.70 -9.18
CA ALA A 156 -3.61 -26.45 -8.41
C ALA A 156 -2.56 -26.49 -7.28
N ILE A 157 -2.52 -27.56 -6.49
CA ILE A 157 -1.56 -27.76 -5.41
C ILE A 157 -0.12 -27.82 -5.96
N ALA A 158 0.13 -28.57 -7.05
CA ALA A 158 1.45 -28.65 -7.66
C ALA A 158 1.93 -27.30 -8.23
N ALA A 159 1.00 -26.48 -8.75
CA ALA A 159 1.31 -25.14 -9.19
C ALA A 159 1.66 -24.22 -8.01
N ALA A 160 0.95 -24.32 -6.89
CA ALA A 160 1.26 -23.54 -5.68
C ALA A 160 2.67 -23.85 -5.16
N GLU A 161 3.07 -25.12 -5.14
CA GLU A 161 4.45 -25.54 -4.80
C GLU A 161 5.48 -24.92 -5.74
N SER A 162 5.18 -24.91 -7.05
CA SER A 162 6.08 -24.38 -8.06
C SER A 162 6.24 -22.87 -7.93
N ILE A 163 5.16 -22.14 -7.69
CA ILE A 163 5.18 -20.69 -7.43
C ILE A 163 5.93 -20.38 -6.12
N TRP A 164 5.67 -21.13 -5.06
CA TRP A 164 6.39 -20.97 -3.81
C TRP A 164 7.89 -21.24 -3.96
N ALA A 165 8.28 -22.27 -4.71
CA ALA A 165 9.67 -22.58 -4.99
C ALA A 165 10.36 -21.53 -5.90
N ALA A 166 9.60 -20.83 -6.75
CA ALA A 166 10.13 -19.79 -7.64
C ALA A 166 10.29 -18.43 -6.95
N PHE A 167 9.39 -18.07 -6.03
CA PHE A 167 9.30 -16.70 -5.47
C PHE A 167 9.39 -16.63 -3.94
N GLY A 168 9.10 -17.73 -3.23
CA GLY A 168 9.26 -17.89 -1.78
C GLY A 168 10.72 -18.18 -1.39
N PRO A 169 11.00 -18.70 -0.17
CA PRO A 169 12.35 -19.07 0.26
C PRO A 169 13.11 -19.93 -0.74
N VAL A 170 14.42 -19.68 -0.86
CA VAL A 170 15.31 -20.50 -1.70
C VAL A 170 15.32 -21.94 -1.18
N GLN A 171 15.00 -22.89 -2.06
CA GLN A 171 14.93 -24.31 -1.71
C GLN A 171 16.34 -24.95 -1.71
N PRO A 172 16.72 -25.75 -0.68
CA PRO A 172 18.04 -26.38 -0.62
C PRO A 172 18.36 -27.30 -1.80
N ALA A 173 17.33 -27.96 -2.35
CA ALA A 173 17.47 -28.89 -3.48
C ALA A 173 17.84 -28.19 -4.80
N GLY A 174 17.73 -26.85 -4.88
CA GLY A 174 17.97 -26.09 -6.11
C GLY A 174 17.01 -26.48 -7.25
N GLY A 175 17.34 -26.09 -8.48
CA GLY A 175 16.67 -26.59 -9.70
C GLY A 175 15.42 -25.82 -10.16
N TYR A 176 14.93 -24.84 -9.40
CA TYR A 176 13.82 -23.98 -9.82
C TYR A 176 14.35 -22.73 -10.54
N SER A 177 13.69 -22.35 -11.64
CA SER A 177 13.92 -21.06 -12.28
C SER A 177 13.34 -19.97 -11.38
N ARG A 178 14.19 -19.06 -10.89
CA ARG A 178 13.82 -18.02 -9.94
C ARG A 178 13.96 -16.65 -10.58
N PRO A 179 12.86 -15.94 -10.90
CA PRO A 179 12.92 -14.68 -11.63
C PRO A 179 13.67 -13.58 -10.91
N PHE A 180 13.59 -13.60 -9.58
CA PHE A 180 14.22 -12.62 -8.72
C PHE A 180 15.42 -13.21 -7.96
N GLY A 181 16.08 -14.22 -8.56
CA GLY A 181 17.26 -14.87 -8.02
C GLY A 181 17.08 -15.32 -6.57
N THR A 182 17.86 -14.76 -5.66
CA THR A 182 17.87 -15.06 -4.23
C THR A 182 16.87 -14.26 -3.40
N SER A 183 16.28 -13.21 -3.97
CA SER A 183 15.26 -12.44 -3.26
C SER A 183 13.98 -13.27 -3.04
N VAL A 184 13.24 -12.92 -1.99
CA VAL A 184 12.08 -13.65 -1.50
C VAL A 184 10.95 -12.65 -1.28
N VAL A 185 9.81 -12.84 -1.92
CA VAL A 185 8.64 -11.96 -1.69
C VAL A 185 8.12 -12.10 -0.26
N ASP A 186 7.43 -11.08 0.24
CA ASP A 186 6.76 -11.08 1.55
C ASP A 186 5.34 -11.67 1.49
N GLY A 187 4.91 -12.19 0.34
CA GLY A 187 3.55 -12.71 0.20
C GLY A 187 3.05 -12.74 -1.23
N PHE A 188 1.77 -13.11 -1.35
CA PHE A 188 1.05 -13.15 -2.62
C PHE A 188 -0.23 -12.34 -2.53
N ASP A 189 -0.52 -11.61 -3.60
CA ASP A 189 -1.76 -10.88 -3.80
C ASP A 189 -2.54 -11.53 -4.94
N LEU A 190 -3.85 -11.71 -4.79
CA LEU A 190 -4.71 -12.37 -5.77
C LEU A 190 -5.62 -11.33 -6.43
N ASP A 191 -5.28 -10.95 -7.66
CA ASP A 191 -6.02 -9.96 -8.44
C ASP A 191 -6.71 -10.64 -9.62
N PHE A 192 -7.62 -11.57 -9.32
CA PHE A 192 -8.41 -12.21 -10.36
C PHE A 192 -9.58 -11.31 -10.76
N GLU A 193 -9.61 -10.91 -12.03
CA GLU A 193 -10.67 -10.06 -12.61
C GLU A 193 -11.68 -10.86 -13.47
N SER A 194 -11.59 -12.19 -13.43
CA SER A 194 -12.49 -13.12 -14.12
C SER A 194 -12.58 -14.45 -13.36
N PRO A 195 -13.67 -15.22 -13.51
CA PRO A 195 -13.85 -16.50 -12.82
C PRO A 195 -12.68 -17.47 -13.03
N VAL A 196 -12.26 -18.12 -11.95
CA VAL A 196 -11.15 -19.09 -11.95
C VAL A 196 -11.55 -20.42 -11.30
N GLN A 197 -11.38 -21.51 -12.02
CA GLN A 197 -11.70 -22.86 -11.56
C GLN A 197 -10.59 -23.43 -10.66
N ASN A 198 -10.98 -24.14 -9.60
CA ASN A 198 -10.05 -24.84 -8.69
C ASN A 198 -8.95 -23.93 -8.13
N MET A 199 -9.26 -22.66 -7.89
CA MET A 199 -8.29 -21.71 -7.34
C MET A 199 -8.13 -21.84 -5.82
N VAL A 200 -9.20 -22.23 -5.11
CA VAL A 200 -9.17 -22.50 -3.65
C VAL A 200 -8.01 -23.44 -3.26
N PRO A 201 -7.84 -24.65 -3.82
CA PRO A 201 -6.75 -25.54 -3.44
C PRO A 201 -5.35 -24.98 -3.76
N PHE A 202 -5.20 -24.15 -4.80
CA PHE A 202 -3.94 -23.44 -5.07
C PHE A 202 -3.60 -22.46 -3.95
N VAL A 203 -4.57 -21.62 -3.57
CA VAL A 203 -4.37 -20.56 -2.57
C VAL A 203 -4.24 -21.14 -1.15
N GLU A 204 -5.05 -22.14 -0.80
CA GLU A 204 -4.91 -22.88 0.45
C GLU A 204 -3.51 -23.48 0.57
N ARG A 205 -2.98 -24.06 -0.51
CA ARG A 205 -1.63 -24.60 -0.49
C ARG A 205 -0.57 -23.52 -0.29
N LEU A 206 -0.69 -22.37 -0.96
CA LEU A 206 0.20 -21.22 -0.72
C LEU A 206 0.17 -20.77 0.74
N ARG A 207 -1.03 -20.65 1.34
CA ARG A 207 -1.19 -20.28 2.76
C ARG A 207 -0.47 -21.25 3.68
N VAL A 208 -0.64 -22.56 3.48
CA VAL A 208 0.04 -23.60 4.25
C VAL A 208 1.57 -23.50 4.14
N LEU A 209 2.09 -23.25 2.93
CA LEU A 209 3.53 -23.12 2.70
C LEU A 209 4.12 -21.87 3.39
N MET A 210 3.40 -20.75 3.32
CA MET A 210 3.75 -19.52 4.03
C MET A 210 3.76 -19.71 5.56
N ASP A 211 2.75 -20.37 6.11
CA ASP A 211 2.63 -20.63 7.56
C ASP A 211 3.72 -21.58 8.06
N ALA A 212 4.04 -22.61 7.28
CA ALA A 212 5.13 -23.53 7.58
C ALA A 212 6.49 -22.81 7.60
N ALA A 213 6.72 -21.89 6.66
CA ALA A 213 7.94 -21.09 6.63
C ALA A 213 8.04 -20.14 7.83
N MET A 214 6.95 -19.46 8.21
CA MET A 214 6.91 -18.62 9.42
C MET A 214 7.19 -19.43 10.68
N THR A 215 6.55 -20.59 10.82
CA THR A 215 6.71 -21.50 11.97
C THR A 215 8.14 -22.03 12.08
N SER A 216 8.84 -22.17 10.95
CA SER A 216 10.23 -22.63 10.88
C SER A 216 11.25 -21.50 11.12
N GLY A 217 10.82 -20.33 11.60
CA GLY A 217 11.69 -19.18 11.89
C GLY A 217 11.89 -18.22 10.73
N GLY A 218 11.09 -18.34 9.66
CA GLY A 218 11.07 -17.40 8.55
C GLY A 218 10.50 -16.03 8.93
N LYS A 219 10.61 -15.08 7.99
CA LYS A 219 9.94 -13.77 8.09
C LYS A 219 8.42 -13.93 7.99
N ALA A 220 7.67 -12.88 8.35
CA ALA A 220 6.23 -12.82 8.12
C ALA A 220 5.90 -12.88 6.62
N TYR A 221 4.86 -13.64 6.28
CA TYR A 221 4.32 -13.76 4.93
C TYR A 221 2.83 -13.42 4.91
N TYR A 222 2.42 -12.61 3.94
CA TYR A 222 1.07 -12.09 3.83
C TYR A 222 0.34 -12.66 2.62
N LEU A 223 -0.96 -12.85 2.77
CA LEU A 223 -1.87 -13.22 1.69
C LEU A 223 -2.94 -12.16 1.54
N SER A 224 -3.11 -11.62 0.34
CA SER A 224 -4.17 -10.67 0.01
C SER A 224 -4.95 -11.07 -1.22
N ALA A 225 -6.08 -10.40 -1.43
CA ALA A 225 -6.85 -10.44 -2.66
C ALA A 225 -7.33 -9.03 -3.03
N ALA A 226 -7.61 -8.80 -4.31
CA ALA A 226 -8.06 -7.52 -4.84
C ALA A 226 -9.43 -7.67 -5.56
N PRO A 227 -10.51 -8.02 -4.86
CA PRO A 227 -11.83 -8.11 -5.48
C PRO A 227 -12.32 -6.73 -5.94
N GLN A 228 -13.22 -6.70 -6.92
CA GLN A 228 -13.94 -5.46 -7.28
C GLN A 228 -15.02 -5.14 -6.24
N CYS A 229 -15.50 -3.90 -6.20
CA CYS A 229 -16.51 -3.51 -5.20
C CYS A 229 -17.88 -4.22 -5.29
N PRO A 230 -18.40 -4.70 -6.46
CA PRO A 230 -19.67 -5.39 -6.49
C PRO A 230 -19.64 -6.61 -5.57
N PHE A 231 -20.64 -6.74 -4.70
CA PHE A 231 -20.69 -7.82 -3.72
C PHE A 231 -21.85 -8.80 -4.03
N PRO A 232 -21.60 -10.12 -4.06
CA PRO A 232 -20.28 -10.76 -3.99
C PRO A 232 -19.45 -10.51 -5.25
N ASP A 233 -18.12 -10.45 -5.10
CA ASP A 233 -17.20 -10.35 -6.24
C ASP A 233 -17.14 -11.67 -6.99
N ILE A 234 -17.53 -11.68 -8.27
CA ILE A 234 -17.70 -12.91 -9.05
C ILE A 234 -16.39 -13.70 -9.21
N ALA A 235 -15.25 -13.02 -9.38
CA ALA A 235 -13.98 -13.67 -9.67
C ALA A 235 -13.35 -14.32 -8.43
N ASN A 236 -13.54 -13.69 -7.26
CA ASN A 236 -12.90 -14.07 -6.01
C ASN A 236 -13.88 -14.70 -5.01
N ASN A 237 -15.18 -14.80 -5.30
CA ASN A 237 -16.20 -15.29 -4.35
C ASN A 237 -15.83 -16.63 -3.72
N ASP A 238 -15.36 -17.60 -4.51
CA ASP A 238 -15.00 -18.93 -4.01
C ASP A 238 -13.82 -18.87 -3.04
N LEU A 239 -12.86 -17.96 -3.27
CA LEU A 239 -11.74 -17.70 -2.36
C LEU A 239 -12.21 -17.01 -1.08
N LEU A 240 -13.03 -15.97 -1.22
CA LEU A 240 -13.51 -15.15 -0.11
C LEU A 240 -14.52 -15.87 0.80
N THR A 241 -15.16 -16.93 0.33
CA THR A 241 -16.10 -17.76 1.09
C THR A 241 -15.49 -19.08 1.59
N SER A 242 -14.23 -19.35 1.24
CA SER A 242 -13.47 -20.51 1.73
C SER A 242 -12.93 -20.31 3.15
N ASN A 243 -12.19 -21.29 3.66
CA ASN A 243 -11.51 -21.20 4.95
C ASN A 243 -10.09 -20.58 4.87
N ILE A 244 -9.76 -19.90 3.77
CA ILE A 244 -8.47 -19.24 3.56
C ILE A 244 -8.40 -17.97 4.42
N SER A 245 -7.38 -17.91 5.30
CA SER A 245 -7.07 -16.71 6.08
C SER A 245 -6.32 -15.69 5.23
N PHE A 246 -7.01 -14.61 4.84
CA PHE A 246 -6.40 -13.41 4.25
C PHE A 246 -5.91 -12.46 5.34
N ASP A 247 -4.78 -11.79 5.12
CA ASP A 247 -4.26 -10.76 6.01
C ASP A 247 -4.95 -9.41 5.77
N PHE A 248 -5.15 -9.09 4.50
CA PHE A 248 -5.94 -7.95 4.06
C PHE A 248 -6.53 -8.20 2.66
N ILE A 249 -7.57 -7.45 2.29
CA ILE A 249 -8.10 -7.38 0.94
C ILE A 249 -8.09 -5.93 0.45
N SER A 250 -7.74 -5.73 -0.81
CA SER A 250 -7.69 -4.43 -1.46
C SER A 250 -8.88 -4.29 -2.40
N VAL A 251 -10.04 -3.95 -1.86
CA VAL A 251 -11.28 -3.88 -2.66
C VAL A 251 -11.19 -2.72 -3.64
N GLN A 252 -11.36 -3.00 -4.94
CA GLN A 252 -11.28 -2.01 -6.01
C GLN A 252 -12.59 -1.19 -6.07
N PHE A 253 -12.63 -0.07 -5.35
CA PHE A 253 -13.77 0.86 -5.34
C PHE A 253 -13.70 1.86 -6.51
N TYR A 254 -13.48 1.34 -7.71
CA TYR A 254 -13.47 2.08 -8.97
C TYR A 254 -13.96 1.18 -10.11
N ASN A 255 -14.12 1.74 -11.32
CA ASN A 255 -14.65 1.08 -12.52
C ASN A 255 -16.05 0.45 -12.37
N ASN A 256 -16.72 0.65 -11.24
CA ASN A 256 -17.99 0.03 -10.88
C ASN A 256 -18.91 1.04 -10.19
N PHE A 257 -20.23 0.75 -10.17
CA PHE A 257 -21.26 1.63 -9.60
C PHE A 257 -21.06 1.90 -8.10
N CYS A 258 -20.46 0.96 -7.38
CA CYS A 258 -20.18 1.00 -5.96
C CYS A 258 -18.85 1.68 -5.60
N GLY A 259 -18.18 2.31 -6.57
CA GLY A 259 -16.89 2.96 -6.33
C GLY A 259 -16.96 4.23 -5.48
N VAL A 260 -15.81 4.77 -5.09
CA VAL A 260 -15.69 5.97 -4.24
C VAL A 260 -16.37 7.20 -4.82
N ALA A 261 -16.48 7.30 -6.15
CA ALA A 261 -17.19 8.38 -6.83
C ALA A 261 -18.71 8.38 -6.59
N SER A 262 -19.28 7.31 -6.01
CA SER A 262 -20.70 7.21 -5.63
C SER A 262 -20.97 7.63 -4.18
N PHE A 263 -19.98 8.13 -3.45
CA PHE A 263 -20.15 8.65 -2.11
C PHE A 263 -20.59 10.12 -2.15
N ASP A 264 -21.67 10.47 -1.45
CA ASP A 264 -22.09 11.86 -1.32
C ASP A 264 -21.25 12.54 -0.24
N THR A 265 -20.25 13.30 -0.68
CA THR A 265 -19.31 14.01 0.21
C THR A 265 -19.94 15.20 0.93
N VAL A 266 -21.08 15.71 0.47
CA VAL A 266 -21.81 16.81 1.12
C VAL A 266 -22.70 16.27 2.22
N ALA A 267 -23.44 15.21 1.95
CA ALA A 267 -24.28 14.53 2.94
C ALA A 267 -23.48 13.66 3.91
N GLY A 268 -22.27 13.23 3.52
CA GLY A 268 -21.46 12.29 4.29
C GLY A 268 -22.03 10.87 4.29
N THR A 269 -22.78 10.50 3.25
CA THR A 269 -23.51 9.22 3.17
C THR A 269 -23.17 8.45 1.90
N PRO A 270 -23.08 7.12 1.96
CA PRO A 270 -22.94 6.29 0.77
C PRO A 270 -24.23 6.33 -0.06
N SER A 271 -24.16 6.63 -1.37
CA SER A 271 -25.29 6.40 -2.27
C SER A 271 -25.28 4.97 -2.79
N ALA A 272 -24.19 4.56 -3.45
CA ALA A 272 -23.98 3.17 -3.90
C ALA A 272 -22.66 2.58 -3.39
N PHE A 273 -21.85 3.38 -2.70
CA PHE A 273 -20.59 2.97 -2.10
C PHE A 273 -20.83 1.98 -0.96
N ASN A 274 -20.36 0.74 -1.13
CA ASN A 274 -20.78 -0.41 -0.31
C ASN A 274 -19.68 -0.94 0.63
N PHE A 275 -18.84 -0.08 1.19
CA PHE A 275 -17.78 -0.51 2.12
C PHE A 275 -18.32 -1.29 3.33
N ASP A 276 -19.54 -0.99 3.77
CA ASP A 276 -20.23 -1.68 4.86
C ASP A 276 -20.56 -3.15 4.53
N GLU A 277 -20.80 -3.51 3.26
CA GLU A 277 -20.95 -4.90 2.82
C GLU A 277 -19.66 -5.67 3.00
N TRP A 278 -18.55 -5.06 2.60
CA TRP A 278 -17.22 -5.64 2.75
C TRP A 278 -16.83 -5.77 4.23
N ASP A 279 -17.14 -4.78 5.08
CA ASP A 279 -16.92 -4.89 6.53
C ASP A 279 -17.72 -6.06 7.14
N ARG A 280 -18.99 -6.24 6.75
CA ARG A 280 -19.80 -7.39 7.19
C ARG A 280 -19.16 -8.71 6.78
N TRP A 281 -18.65 -8.81 5.55
CA TRP A 281 -17.90 -9.99 5.12
C TRP A 281 -16.67 -10.22 5.99
N ALA A 282 -15.85 -9.18 6.22
CA ALA A 282 -14.60 -9.30 6.97
C ALA A 282 -14.82 -9.86 8.38
N GLN A 283 -15.89 -9.44 9.06
CA GLN A 283 -16.27 -9.93 10.39
C GLN A 283 -16.61 -11.43 10.42
N THR A 284 -17.06 -11.99 9.29
CA THR A 284 -17.45 -13.41 9.14
C THR A 284 -16.46 -14.25 8.33
N SER A 285 -15.39 -13.65 7.83
CA SER A 285 -14.37 -14.34 7.05
C SER A 285 -13.59 -15.35 7.90
N ALA A 286 -12.84 -16.25 7.25
CA ALA A 286 -11.98 -17.22 7.94
C ALA A 286 -10.96 -16.56 8.89
N ASN A 287 -10.61 -15.29 8.65
CA ASN A 287 -9.85 -14.46 9.56
C ASN A 287 -10.63 -13.18 9.91
N PRO A 288 -11.35 -13.13 11.04
CA PRO A 288 -12.11 -11.94 11.46
C PRO A 288 -11.25 -10.69 11.73
N ARG A 289 -9.91 -10.79 11.65
CA ARG A 289 -8.98 -9.66 11.75
C ARG A 289 -8.51 -9.15 10.38
N THR A 290 -9.02 -9.72 9.29
CA THR A 290 -8.72 -9.29 7.92
C THR A 290 -8.99 -7.80 7.78
N LYS A 291 -8.02 -7.08 7.20
CA LYS A 291 -8.16 -5.66 6.92
C LYS A 291 -8.67 -5.38 5.52
N ILE A 292 -9.50 -4.37 5.36
CA ILE A 292 -9.96 -3.88 4.06
C ILE A 292 -9.20 -2.59 3.74
N LEU A 293 -8.47 -2.60 2.64
CA LEU A 293 -7.89 -1.41 2.04
C LEU A 293 -8.87 -0.85 1.00
N LEU A 294 -9.16 0.44 1.11
CA LEU A 294 -9.97 1.18 0.15
C LEU A 294 -9.18 1.35 -1.15
N GLY A 295 -9.47 0.57 -2.17
CA GLY A 295 -8.85 0.68 -3.49
C GLY A 295 -9.35 1.91 -4.27
N ILE A 296 -8.44 2.79 -4.64
CA ILE A 296 -8.70 4.02 -5.40
C ILE A 296 -7.79 4.14 -6.61
N LEU A 297 -8.19 4.95 -7.58
CA LEU A 297 -7.35 5.32 -8.71
C LEU A 297 -6.37 6.43 -8.31
N ALA A 298 -5.11 6.30 -8.71
CA ALA A 298 -4.06 7.27 -8.40
C ALA A 298 -4.12 8.53 -9.28
N ASN A 299 -4.81 8.49 -10.43
CA ASN A 299 -4.93 9.61 -11.37
C ASN A 299 -6.18 9.42 -12.25
N THR A 300 -6.57 10.48 -12.97
CA THR A 300 -7.73 10.50 -13.88
C THR A 300 -7.59 9.55 -15.07
N GLY A 301 -6.36 9.24 -15.50
CA GLY A 301 -6.07 8.32 -16.60
C GLY A 301 -6.07 6.84 -16.22
N ALA A 302 -6.22 6.51 -14.93
CA ALA A 302 -6.08 5.13 -14.44
C ALA A 302 -7.37 4.28 -14.57
N GLY A 303 -8.50 4.90 -14.91
CA GLY A 303 -9.80 4.24 -15.01
C GLY A 303 -10.97 5.20 -14.77
N ARG A 304 -12.16 4.65 -14.55
CA ARG A 304 -13.37 5.40 -14.19
C ARG A 304 -13.54 5.45 -12.67
N GLY A 305 -13.97 6.61 -12.15
CA GLY A 305 -14.27 6.78 -10.73
C GLY A 305 -13.12 7.35 -9.89
N TYR A 306 -12.12 7.97 -10.51
CA TYR A 306 -11.13 8.79 -9.79
C TYR A 306 -11.83 9.92 -9.03
N VAL A 307 -11.39 10.18 -7.80
CA VAL A 307 -11.80 11.33 -7.00
C VAL A 307 -10.55 12.11 -6.57
N PRO A 308 -10.58 13.45 -6.57
CA PRO A 308 -9.47 14.26 -6.09
C PRO A 308 -9.27 14.08 -4.59
N SER A 309 -8.05 14.36 -4.09
CA SER A 309 -7.72 14.23 -2.67
C SER A 309 -8.65 15.02 -1.75
N SER A 310 -9.13 16.19 -2.19
CA SER A 310 -10.10 17.02 -1.46
C SER A 310 -11.45 16.36 -1.19
N ALA A 311 -11.82 15.32 -1.95
CA ALA A 311 -13.06 14.57 -1.76
C ALA A 311 -12.89 13.35 -0.84
N LEU A 312 -11.65 12.95 -0.50
CA LEU A 312 -11.39 11.72 0.24
C LEU A 312 -11.70 11.82 1.74
N GLY A 313 -11.67 13.01 2.34
CA GLY A 313 -11.84 13.16 3.78
C GLY A 313 -13.16 12.59 4.32
N PRO A 314 -14.33 13.00 3.77
CA PRO A 314 -15.62 12.41 4.15
C PRO A 314 -15.69 10.89 3.94
N ILE A 315 -15.10 10.39 2.85
CA ILE A 315 -15.08 8.95 2.51
C ILE A 315 -14.25 8.17 3.53
N LEU A 316 -13.05 8.64 3.85
CA LEU A 316 -12.17 8.00 4.83
C LEU A 316 -12.75 8.11 6.24
N SER A 317 -13.42 9.22 6.58
CA SER A 317 -14.16 9.35 7.84
C SER A 317 -15.27 8.30 7.97
N TYR A 318 -16.03 8.05 6.89
CA TYR A 318 -17.02 6.97 6.85
C TYR A 318 -16.36 5.60 7.04
N CYS A 319 -15.30 5.30 6.28
CA CYS A 319 -14.61 4.01 6.35
C CYS A 319 -14.01 3.72 7.74
N ARG A 320 -13.50 4.74 8.45
CA ARG A 320 -12.94 4.58 9.81
C ARG A 320 -13.92 4.13 10.88
N GLN A 321 -15.23 4.20 10.61
CA GLN A 321 -16.25 3.70 11.53
C GLN A 321 -16.26 2.15 11.58
N PHE A 322 -15.68 1.51 10.57
CA PHE A 322 -15.65 0.07 10.40
C PHE A 322 -14.34 -0.52 10.93
N SER A 323 -14.44 -1.54 11.80
CA SER A 323 -13.28 -2.15 12.45
C SER A 323 -12.35 -2.89 11.47
N SER A 324 -12.87 -3.31 10.33
CA SER A 324 -12.11 -3.91 9.24
C SER A 324 -11.27 -2.90 8.45
N PHE A 325 -11.53 -1.59 8.54
CA PHE A 325 -10.77 -0.60 7.78
C PHE A 325 -9.28 -0.67 8.13
N GLY A 326 -8.44 -0.82 7.10
CA GLY A 326 -7.00 -0.99 7.22
C GLY A 326 -6.18 0.12 6.56
N GLY A 327 -6.80 0.90 5.68
CA GLY A 327 -6.13 1.98 4.95
C GLY A 327 -6.54 2.04 3.48
N VAL A 328 -5.61 2.41 2.59
CA VAL A 328 -5.89 2.71 1.18
C VAL A 328 -4.95 1.91 0.27
N MET A 329 -5.49 1.44 -0.85
CA MET A 329 -4.73 0.87 -1.96
C MET A 329 -4.86 1.79 -3.19
N MET A 330 -3.79 1.96 -3.97
CA MET A 330 -3.79 2.78 -5.19
C MET A 330 -3.35 2.01 -6.43
N TRP A 331 -4.09 2.20 -7.52
CA TRP A 331 -3.74 1.77 -8.87
C TRP A 331 -3.30 2.96 -9.74
N ASP A 332 -2.06 3.08 -10.22
CA ASP A 332 -0.81 2.39 -9.83
C ASP A 332 0.32 3.43 -9.63
N MET A 333 1.56 2.98 -9.35
CA MET A 333 2.70 3.88 -9.12
C MET A 333 3.03 4.82 -10.29
N SER A 334 2.86 4.39 -11.53
CA SER A 334 3.15 5.24 -12.69
C SER A 334 2.15 6.39 -12.81
N GLN A 335 0.88 6.12 -12.51
CA GLN A 335 -0.17 7.14 -12.44
C GLN A 335 0.06 8.10 -11.28
N LEU A 336 0.45 7.56 -10.11
CA LEU A 336 0.76 8.32 -8.91
C LEU A 336 1.97 9.23 -9.11
N HIS A 337 2.98 8.77 -9.84
CA HIS A 337 4.17 9.56 -10.16
C HIS A 337 3.80 10.85 -10.90
N GLU A 338 2.88 10.74 -11.85
CA GLU A 338 2.39 11.86 -12.67
C GLU A 338 1.33 12.69 -11.94
N ASN A 339 0.72 12.16 -10.88
CA ASN A 339 -0.15 12.88 -9.95
C ASN A 339 0.58 13.19 -8.62
N ALA A 340 1.72 13.84 -8.77
CA ALA A 340 2.70 14.15 -7.75
C ALA A 340 2.15 14.45 -6.31
N PRO A 341 1.21 15.39 -6.12
CA PRO A 341 0.74 15.76 -4.77
C PRO A 341 -0.13 14.68 -4.09
N PHE A 342 -0.74 13.79 -4.88
CA PHE A 342 -1.86 12.96 -4.43
C PHE A 342 -1.50 12.00 -3.30
N LEU A 343 -0.31 11.38 -3.35
CA LEU A 343 0.12 10.47 -2.29
C LEU A 343 0.25 11.19 -0.94
N GLY A 344 0.84 12.38 -0.94
CA GLY A 344 1.03 13.17 0.27
C GLY A 344 -0.30 13.63 0.85
N ASP A 345 -1.23 14.04 -0.01
CA ASP A 345 -2.57 14.44 0.43
C ASP A 345 -3.33 13.25 1.04
N VAL A 346 -3.33 12.09 0.36
CA VAL A 346 -4.00 10.88 0.85
C VAL A 346 -3.38 10.42 2.16
N ALA A 347 -2.04 10.40 2.28
CA ALA A 347 -1.36 10.03 3.51
C ALA A 347 -1.67 11.00 4.66
N THR A 348 -1.81 12.29 4.36
CA THR A 348 -2.22 13.31 5.34
C THR A 348 -3.64 13.06 5.80
N GLU A 349 -4.57 12.89 4.86
CA GLU A 349 -5.97 12.64 5.18
C GLU A 349 -6.11 11.35 5.97
N LEU A 350 -5.39 10.29 5.62
CA LEU A 350 -5.45 8.99 6.27
C LEU A 350 -4.99 9.05 7.74
N ARG A 351 -4.02 9.91 8.06
CA ARG A 351 -3.51 10.15 9.42
C ARG A 351 -4.39 11.05 10.27
N GLN A 352 -5.38 11.74 9.69
CA GLN A 352 -6.34 12.49 10.50
C GLN A 352 -7.16 11.51 11.34
N GLU A 353 -7.20 11.73 12.65
CA GLU A 353 -8.12 11.02 13.53
C GLU A 353 -9.55 11.43 13.16
N SER A 354 -10.49 10.48 13.17
CA SER A 354 -11.91 10.81 13.04
C SER A 354 -12.24 11.88 14.07
N PRO A 355 -12.96 12.97 13.73
CA PRO A 355 -13.47 13.87 14.72
C PRO A 355 -14.34 13.04 15.67
N SER A 356 -13.82 12.76 16.86
CA SER A 356 -14.57 12.13 17.93
C SER A 356 -15.86 12.91 18.10
N GLY A 357 -16.99 12.18 18.14
CA GLY A 357 -18.32 12.77 18.18
C GLY A 357 -18.37 13.95 19.12
N GLN A 358 -18.65 15.13 18.57
CA GLN A 358 -18.99 16.29 19.39
C GLN A 358 -20.26 15.92 20.14
N SER A 359 -20.09 15.52 21.41
CA SER A 359 -21.17 15.53 22.37
C SER A 359 -21.73 16.95 22.39
N SER A 360 -23.00 17.06 22.03
CA SER A 360 -23.74 18.30 21.94
C SER A 360 -23.95 18.90 23.33
N THR A 361 -22.95 19.60 23.86
CA THR A 361 -23.20 20.58 24.91
C THR A 361 -23.59 21.89 24.24
N ALA A 362 -24.89 22.16 24.24
CA ALA A 362 -25.47 23.43 23.83
C ALA A 362 -24.82 24.58 24.60
N ALA A 363 -24.04 25.41 23.91
CA ALA A 363 -23.61 26.72 24.39
C ALA A 363 -24.36 27.79 23.58
N GLY A 364 -25.02 28.70 24.29
CA GLY A 364 -25.88 29.75 23.74
C GLY A 364 -25.16 30.75 22.83
N PRO A 365 -25.92 31.68 22.19
CA PRO A 365 -25.44 32.44 21.05
C PRO A 365 -24.40 33.49 21.47
N ALA A 366 -23.19 33.38 20.92
CA ALA A 366 -22.18 34.42 20.99
C ALA A 366 -22.31 35.38 19.79
N ILE A 367 -22.28 36.67 20.09
CA ILE A 367 -22.45 37.81 19.18
C ILE A 367 -21.26 37.89 18.19
N PRO A 368 -21.48 38.16 16.88
CA PRO A 368 -20.40 38.22 15.91
C PRO A 368 -19.61 39.52 16.05
N THR A 369 -18.30 39.42 16.27
CA THR A 369 -17.37 40.55 16.17
C THR A 369 -16.78 40.57 14.76
N ARG A 370 -16.98 41.67 14.02
CA ARG A 370 -16.42 41.91 12.69
C ARG A 370 -14.89 41.92 12.75
N GLN A 371 -14.23 41.03 12.01
CA GLN A 371 -12.86 41.23 11.56
C GLN A 371 -12.87 41.67 10.10
N LEU A 372 -12.27 42.83 9.82
CA LEU A 372 -12.01 43.33 8.47
C LEU A 372 -10.99 42.42 7.78
N GLY A 373 -11.37 41.89 6.61
CA GLY A 373 -10.44 41.23 5.71
C GLY A 373 -9.53 42.24 5.02
N PHE A 374 -8.22 42.01 5.09
CA PHE A 374 -7.25 42.65 4.18
C PHE A 374 -7.15 41.81 2.91
N MET A 375 -7.73 42.33 1.84
CA MET A 375 -7.55 41.84 0.47
C MET A 375 -6.22 42.37 -0.06
N ARG A 376 -5.23 41.50 -0.29
CA ARG A 376 -3.96 41.90 -0.93
C ARG A 376 -4.10 41.72 -2.44
N VAL A 377 -4.34 42.83 -3.14
CA VAL A 377 -4.29 42.92 -4.60
C VAL A 377 -2.81 42.92 -5.01
N CYS A 378 -2.39 41.98 -5.85
CA CYS A 378 -1.04 41.96 -6.42
C CYS A 378 -1.05 42.84 -7.68
N GLY A 379 -0.45 44.04 -7.60
CA GLY A 379 -0.29 44.95 -8.72
C GLY A 379 1.00 44.66 -9.50
N THR A 380 0.89 44.61 -10.82
CA THR A 380 2.02 44.49 -11.76
C THR A 380 2.74 45.83 -11.88
N VAL A 381 4.03 45.90 -11.56
CA VAL A 381 4.87 47.08 -11.85
C VAL A 381 5.70 46.80 -13.10
N TYR A 382 5.43 47.54 -14.18
CA TYR A 382 6.27 47.59 -15.38
C TYR A 382 7.39 48.62 -15.15
N SER A 383 8.65 48.21 -15.17
CA SER A 383 9.79 49.13 -15.24
C SER A 383 10.10 49.40 -16.72
N ARG A 384 9.83 50.62 -17.20
CA ARG A 384 10.43 51.17 -18.41
C ARG A 384 11.81 51.71 -18.07
N SER A 385 12.85 51.20 -18.72
CA SER A 385 14.15 51.86 -18.79
C SER A 385 14.20 52.68 -20.07
N ALA A 386 14.27 54.00 -19.92
CA ALA A 386 14.60 54.93 -20.98
C ALA A 386 16.02 55.43 -20.73
N THR A 387 16.88 55.36 -21.75
CA THR A 387 18.04 56.26 -21.87
C THR A 387 18.38 56.43 -23.34
N THR A 388 18.18 57.68 -23.78
CA THR A 388 18.81 58.48 -24.86
C THR A 388 18.90 57.92 -26.26
#